data_AF-A0A947HMM5-F1
#
_entry.id   AF-A0A947HMM5-F1
#
_cell.length_a   1.000
_cell.length_b   1.000
_cell.length_c   1.000
_cell.angle_alpha   90.00
_cell.angle_beta   90.00
_cell.angle_gamma   90.00
#
_symmetry.space_group_name_H-M   'P 1'
#
loop_
_entity.id
_entity.type
_entity.pdbx_description
1 polymer ?
#
loop_
_entity_poly.entity_id
_entity_poly.type
_entity_poly.pdbx_seq_one_letter_code
_entity_poly.pdbx_strand_id
1 'polypeptide(L)'
;MFPFLRSRDRIRAPGVRALMAGAAFTALGASCDNNAQFIPNRVSFDNIQVLGATPVKKVTTQAGGTLFEPACGGDATHVRVDFNLISTARKPRDDGFVDRDRQIREGLDVVDDKQIIIGSTVNVDDFDLSVNCISSHSGGDQGGNCAGTDPSDTVDASGLVYVDRVNGEPRGTPIGVAILVDQSGSTLGAGDGLVPAGALRPTCIEGKPDAYDAASLQDCASDSEELRLQAAKTLLKDLNADDRSIVFQFNEEVGVKIVCDADAPAATEDQKGKECYTTRREKFYGGIVDDDLYIDQLSDQVLGSRGVGRSNLWQALEMGFTYMKLQGEVARHIVVVTDGTDTCTSESTDFQHCFTNDGAGEAPTAQSPCASAVSFNTLRTQVEAYIAERRANQLPNDLHISFVHFQSPGYPDHDARMQQLACLTGGNYTFINSNRLSAERAEAMTDAMTRLRYSLSGHWGLVTGISEYTADPATSAAASAKGDNYALGGQLTLKKDVVTKTDEIAPFIFDGNLDGRLPVVRPCQVDADCGTGAGAVCGIRCDPESKLCAAPAQGSPCGVGNVCCAGACVAGPVCVDPADPRSCP
;
A
#
# COMPACT_ATOMS: atom_id res chain seq x y z
N MET A 1 -20.55 11.97 -51.13
CA MET A 1 -20.90 13.36 -51.48
C MET A 1 -21.83 13.88 -50.40
N PHE A 2 -21.27 14.61 -49.44
CA PHE A 2 -21.91 15.72 -48.71
C PHE A 2 -22.49 16.75 -49.73
N PRO A 3 -23.24 17.83 -49.39
CA PRO A 3 -23.48 18.40 -48.04
C PRO A 3 -24.82 19.19 -47.84
N PHE A 4 -24.85 19.93 -46.71
CA PHE A 4 -25.52 21.23 -46.42
C PHE A 4 -27.02 21.22 -46.05
N LEU A 5 -27.54 22.04 -45.12
CA LEU A 5 -27.12 22.77 -43.89
C LEU A 5 -28.23 23.82 -43.64
N ARG A 6 -28.45 24.16 -42.35
CA ARG A 6 -28.92 25.48 -41.83
C ARG A 6 -30.37 25.90 -42.16
N SER A 7 -31.04 26.77 -41.42
CA SER A 7 -30.95 27.33 -40.06
C SER A 7 -32.13 28.29 -39.89
N ARG A 8 -32.56 28.48 -38.63
CA ARG A 8 -32.95 29.77 -38.00
C ARG A 8 -34.29 30.48 -38.31
N ASP A 9 -34.93 30.78 -37.18
CA ASP A 9 -35.48 32.07 -36.72
C ASP A 9 -36.99 32.39 -36.82
N ARG A 10 -37.58 32.46 -35.60
CA ARG A 10 -38.41 33.52 -34.99
C ARG A 10 -39.58 34.13 -35.77
N ILE A 11 -40.77 34.07 -35.15
CA ILE A 11 -41.76 35.17 -35.14
C ILE A 11 -42.38 35.31 -33.73
N ARG A 12 -42.60 36.58 -33.31
CA ARG A 12 -43.18 37.06 -32.04
C ARG A 12 -44.71 37.29 -32.16
N ALA A 13 -45.44 36.94 -31.08
CA ALA A 13 -46.57 37.65 -30.42
C ALA A 13 -47.88 37.96 -31.21
N PRO A 14 -48.99 38.48 -30.59
CA PRO A 14 -49.45 38.50 -29.18
C PRO A 14 -50.93 38.04 -28.96
N GLY A 15 -51.35 37.88 -27.70
CA GLY A 15 -52.62 38.45 -27.23
C GLY A 15 -53.71 37.52 -26.64
N VAL A 16 -54.33 38.06 -25.58
CA VAL A 16 -55.68 37.82 -25.03
C VAL A 16 -55.81 36.96 -23.75
N ARG A 17 -56.27 37.65 -22.70
CA ARG A 17 -56.78 37.14 -21.41
C ARG A 17 -58.18 36.55 -21.58
N ALA A 18 -58.50 35.45 -20.89
CA ALA A 18 -59.80 35.28 -20.20
C ALA A 18 -59.82 34.08 -19.24
N LEU A 19 -60.28 34.39 -18.03
CA LEU A 19 -60.94 33.62 -16.95
C LEU A 19 -61.02 32.08 -16.95
N MET A 20 -60.60 31.55 -15.79
CA MET A 20 -61.19 30.49 -14.94
C MET A 20 -62.22 29.50 -15.54
N ALA A 21 -61.88 28.21 -15.51
CA ALA A 21 -62.70 27.15 -14.91
C ALA A 21 -61.84 25.88 -14.73
N GLY A 22 -61.98 25.23 -13.58
CA GLY A 22 -61.10 24.16 -13.12
C GLY A 22 -61.13 22.88 -13.96
N ALA A 23 -59.99 22.19 -13.96
CA ALA A 23 -59.89 20.76 -14.22
C ALA A 23 -58.66 20.21 -13.50
N ALA A 24 -58.91 19.20 -12.67
CA ALA A 24 -58.02 18.20 -12.11
C ALA A 24 -56.50 18.39 -12.30
N PHE A 25 -55.81 18.60 -11.18
CA PHE A 25 -54.41 18.22 -11.02
C PHE A 25 -54.28 16.70 -11.22
N THR A 26 -53.96 16.26 -12.44
CA THR A 26 -53.28 14.98 -12.63
C THR A 26 -51.85 15.18 -12.14
N ALA A 27 -51.60 14.77 -10.91
CA ALA A 27 -50.26 14.50 -10.43
C ALA A 27 -49.64 13.45 -11.37
N LEU A 28 -48.71 13.89 -12.23
CA LEU A 28 -47.70 13.01 -12.81
C LEU A 28 -46.79 12.60 -11.65
N GLY A 29 -47.26 11.61 -10.88
CA GLY A 29 -46.38 10.82 -10.03
C GLY A 29 -45.41 10.12 -10.97
N ALA A 30 -44.17 10.60 -11.01
CA ALA A 30 -43.06 9.75 -11.32
C ALA A 30 -43.09 8.62 -10.29
N SER A 31 -43.68 7.49 -10.69
CA SER A 31 -43.41 6.24 -10.00
C SER A 31 -41.95 5.94 -10.28
N CYS A 32 -41.09 6.34 -9.34
CA CYS A 32 -39.85 5.61 -9.16
C CYS A 32 -40.27 4.16 -8.94
N ASP A 33 -39.88 3.30 -9.85
CA ASP A 33 -40.04 1.87 -9.72
C ASP A 33 -39.16 1.40 -8.56
N ASN A 34 -39.69 1.52 -7.33
CA ASN A 34 -39.04 1.08 -6.10
C ASN A 34 -39.01 -0.46 -5.99
N ASN A 35 -39.35 -1.19 -7.06
CA ASN A 35 -39.30 -2.64 -7.13
C ASN A 35 -38.08 -3.16 -7.91
N ALA A 36 -37.01 -2.38 -8.08
CA ALA A 36 -35.70 -2.95 -8.32
C ALA A 36 -35.28 -3.76 -7.08
N GLN A 37 -35.84 -4.96 -6.93
CA GLN A 37 -35.34 -5.96 -6.02
C GLN A 37 -33.93 -6.29 -6.50
N PHE A 38 -32.93 -5.81 -5.76
CA PHE A 38 -31.59 -6.37 -5.84
C PHE A 38 -31.74 -7.86 -5.53
N ILE A 39 -31.76 -8.69 -6.56
CA ILE A 39 -31.71 -10.15 -6.38
C ILE A 39 -30.32 -10.41 -5.79
N PRO A 40 -30.23 -10.87 -4.53
CA PRO A 40 -28.94 -11.08 -3.92
C PRO A 40 -28.17 -12.12 -4.72
N ASN A 41 -26.88 -11.90 -4.91
CA ASN A 41 -26.11 -12.75 -5.76
C ASN A 41 -25.78 -14.06 -5.03
N ARG A 42 -26.19 -15.22 -5.56
CA ARG A 42 -25.81 -16.52 -4.96
C ARG A 42 -24.34 -16.87 -5.23
N VAL A 43 -23.52 -17.01 -4.20
CA VAL A 43 -22.12 -17.47 -4.21
C VAL A 43 -22.02 -18.86 -3.57
N SER A 44 -20.99 -19.62 -3.93
CA SER A 44 -20.46 -20.69 -3.09
C SER A 44 -19.08 -20.26 -2.59
N PHE A 45 -18.79 -20.55 -1.33
CA PHE A 45 -17.51 -20.25 -0.71
C PHE A 45 -16.41 -21.20 -1.21
N ASP A 46 -15.19 -20.68 -1.36
CA ASP A 46 -13.97 -21.38 -1.80
C ASP A 46 -12.93 -21.45 -0.68
N ASN A 47 -12.34 -20.31 -0.33
CA ASN A 47 -11.32 -20.22 0.71
C ASN A 47 -11.29 -18.85 1.39
N ILE A 48 -10.42 -18.73 2.39
CA ILE A 48 -10.12 -17.49 3.09
C ILE A 48 -8.68 -17.06 2.78
N GLN A 49 -8.46 -15.75 2.61
CA GLN A 49 -7.15 -15.19 2.30
C GLN A 49 -6.83 -14.02 3.21
N VAL A 50 -5.77 -14.12 4.02
CA VAL A 50 -5.33 -13.02 4.87
C VAL A 50 -4.58 -11.97 4.04
N LEU A 51 -4.95 -10.71 4.23
CA LEU A 51 -4.42 -9.54 3.52
C LEU A 51 -3.27 -8.86 4.26
N GLY A 52 -3.46 -8.65 5.57
CA GLY A 52 -2.56 -7.84 6.38
C GLY A 52 -3.11 -7.58 7.78
N ALA A 53 -2.38 -6.78 8.55
CA ALA A 53 -2.76 -6.35 9.89
C ALA A 53 -2.75 -4.83 10.00
N THR A 54 -3.78 -4.28 10.65
CA THR A 54 -3.93 -2.84 10.89
C THR A 54 -3.95 -2.58 12.39
N PRO A 55 -3.10 -1.69 12.94
CA PRO A 55 -3.18 -1.29 14.34
C PRO A 55 -4.46 -0.48 14.55
N VAL A 56 -5.26 -0.85 15.55
CA VAL A 56 -6.53 -0.17 15.86
C VAL A 56 -6.66 0.14 17.35
N LYS A 57 -7.55 1.07 17.66
CA LYS A 57 -7.93 1.42 19.02
C LYS A 57 -9.42 1.29 19.23
N LYS A 58 -9.78 0.84 20.42
CA LYS A 58 -11.17 0.71 20.86
C LYS A 58 -11.70 2.10 21.25
N VAL A 59 -12.79 2.51 20.61
CA VAL A 59 -13.48 3.79 20.86
C VAL A 59 -14.92 3.51 21.25
N THR A 60 -15.37 4.11 22.35
CA THR A 60 -16.78 4.05 22.77
C THR A 60 -17.57 5.11 22.02
N THR A 61 -18.59 4.69 21.27
CA THR A 61 -19.46 5.61 20.55
C THR A 61 -20.38 6.36 21.51
N GLN A 62 -20.93 7.51 21.07
CA GLN A 62 -21.88 8.27 21.88
C GLN A 62 -23.14 7.46 22.26
N ALA A 63 -23.49 6.44 21.48
CA ALA A 63 -24.59 5.53 21.74
C ALA A 63 -24.22 4.39 22.70
N GLY A 64 -23.00 4.36 23.24
CA GLY A 64 -22.51 3.30 24.13
C GLY A 64 -22.06 2.03 23.40
N GLY A 65 -21.97 2.05 22.07
CA GLY A 65 -21.40 0.98 21.27
C GLY A 65 -19.88 1.00 21.26
N THR A 66 -19.27 -0.09 20.76
CA THR A 66 -17.83 -0.17 20.52
C THR A 66 -17.56 0.02 19.03
N LEU A 67 -16.57 0.84 18.69
CA LEU A 67 -15.99 0.99 17.36
C LEU A 67 -14.48 0.77 17.45
N PHE A 68 -13.89 0.25 16.38
CA PHE A 68 -12.44 0.16 16.23
C PHE A 68 -11.97 1.13 15.15
N GLU A 69 -11.15 2.11 15.55
CA GLU A 69 -10.59 3.11 14.65
C GLU A 69 -9.12 2.79 14.36
N PRO A 70 -8.64 3.01 13.12
CA PRO A 70 -7.21 2.91 12.81
C PRO A 70 -6.36 3.79 13.73
N ALA A 71 -5.31 3.21 14.30
CA ALA A 71 -4.42 3.82 15.28
C ALA A 71 -3.02 4.05 14.67
N CYS A 72 -2.99 4.62 13.46
CA CYS A 72 -1.82 4.67 12.59
C CYS A 72 -0.69 5.58 13.11
N GLY A 73 -0.99 6.50 14.01
CA GLY A 73 -0.04 7.49 14.54
C GLY A 73 0.25 7.36 16.03
N GLY A 74 -0.26 6.35 16.72
CA GLY A 74 -0.16 6.22 18.17
C GLY A 74 -1.26 5.34 18.76
N ASP A 75 -1.25 5.13 20.08
CA ASP A 75 -2.38 4.64 20.90
C ASP A 75 -3.09 3.33 20.51
N ALA A 76 -2.48 2.50 19.65
CA ALA A 76 -3.00 1.18 19.31
C ALA A 76 -3.09 0.28 20.56
N THR A 77 -4.24 -0.36 20.72
CA THR A 77 -4.53 -1.30 21.82
C THR A 77 -4.92 -2.68 21.31
N HIS A 78 -5.26 -2.77 20.03
CA HIS A 78 -5.74 -3.96 19.35
C HIS A 78 -5.12 -4.01 17.96
N VAL A 79 -5.27 -5.16 17.30
CA VAL A 79 -4.95 -5.33 15.89
C VAL A 79 -6.16 -5.87 15.17
N ARG A 80 -6.44 -5.32 13.99
CA ARG A 80 -7.42 -5.87 13.05
C ARG A 80 -6.68 -6.68 12.00
N VAL A 81 -6.98 -7.97 11.91
CA VAL A 81 -6.51 -8.82 10.82
C VAL A 81 -7.51 -8.70 9.68
N ASP A 82 -7.03 -8.20 8.54
CA ASP A 82 -7.82 -7.96 7.34
C ASP A 82 -7.73 -9.20 6.42
N PHE A 83 -8.86 -9.64 5.87
CA PHE A 83 -8.95 -10.86 5.07
C PHE A 83 -10.06 -10.81 4.01
N ASN A 84 -9.95 -11.65 3.00
CA ASN A 84 -10.99 -11.91 2.02
C ASN A 84 -11.65 -13.27 2.30
N LEU A 85 -12.97 -13.31 2.15
CA LEU A 85 -13.71 -14.56 1.93
C LEU A 85 -13.88 -14.70 0.42
N ILE A 86 -13.41 -15.79 -0.18
CA ILE A 86 -13.41 -15.97 -1.63
C ILE A 86 -14.49 -16.96 -2.03
N SER A 87 -15.12 -16.70 -3.18
CA SER A 87 -16.13 -17.58 -3.76
C SER A 87 -15.61 -18.43 -4.90
N THR A 88 -16.18 -19.61 -5.15
CA THR A 88 -15.69 -20.60 -6.14
C THR A 88 -15.83 -20.15 -7.60
N ALA A 89 -16.65 -19.13 -7.87
CA ALA A 89 -16.95 -18.69 -9.22
C ALA A 89 -17.03 -17.17 -9.33
N ARG A 90 -16.54 -16.65 -10.45
CA ARG A 90 -16.82 -15.29 -10.90
C ARG A 90 -18.31 -15.16 -11.21
N LYS A 91 -18.90 -14.00 -10.94
CA LYS A 91 -20.34 -13.83 -11.09
C LYS A 91 -20.73 -13.15 -12.39
N PRO A 92 -21.58 -13.77 -13.22
CA PRO A 92 -22.27 -13.04 -14.25
C PRO A 92 -23.31 -12.10 -13.60
N ARG A 93 -23.31 -10.85 -14.03
CA ARG A 93 -24.39 -9.89 -13.86
C ARG A 93 -25.51 -10.23 -14.85
N ASP A 94 -26.72 -9.75 -14.55
CA ASP A 94 -27.91 -9.95 -15.38
C ASP A 94 -27.78 -9.35 -16.80
N ASP A 95 -26.85 -8.40 -16.99
CA ASP A 95 -26.51 -7.78 -18.28
C ASP A 95 -25.46 -8.57 -19.09
N GLY A 96 -25.02 -9.75 -18.60
CA GLY A 96 -24.01 -10.58 -19.24
C GLY A 96 -22.57 -10.18 -18.94
N PHE A 97 -22.34 -9.13 -18.15
CA PHE A 97 -21.01 -8.78 -17.64
C PHE A 97 -20.55 -9.81 -16.62
N VAL A 98 -19.27 -10.18 -16.60
CA VAL A 98 -18.72 -11.07 -15.56
C VAL A 98 -17.86 -10.26 -14.61
N ASP A 99 -18.31 -10.12 -13.37
CA ASP A 99 -17.52 -9.55 -12.28
C ASP A 99 -16.36 -10.49 -11.98
N ARG A 100 -15.14 -9.98 -12.20
CA ARG A 100 -13.88 -10.69 -11.95
C ARG A 100 -13.53 -10.71 -10.47
N ASP A 101 -14.18 -9.88 -9.66
CA ASP A 101 -14.07 -9.96 -8.22
C ASP A 101 -14.77 -11.21 -7.67
N ARG A 102 -14.04 -11.98 -6.86
CA ARG A 102 -14.53 -13.21 -6.20
C ARG A 102 -14.76 -13.01 -4.70
N GLN A 103 -14.40 -11.85 -4.14
CA GLN A 103 -14.55 -11.53 -2.72
C GLN A 103 -16.02 -11.53 -2.31
N ILE A 104 -16.43 -12.32 -1.32
CA ILE A 104 -17.79 -12.31 -0.76
C ILE A 104 -17.99 -11.00 0.02
N ARG A 105 -19.06 -10.26 -0.30
CA ARG A 105 -19.36 -8.93 0.23
C ARG A 105 -20.56 -8.96 1.17
N GLU A 106 -20.46 -8.24 2.28
CA GLU A 106 -21.59 -8.04 3.18
C GLU A 106 -22.75 -7.33 2.45
N GLY A 107 -23.99 -7.74 2.74
CA GLY A 107 -25.23 -7.13 2.25
C GLY A 107 -25.58 -7.42 0.79
N LEU A 108 -24.64 -7.90 -0.03
CA LEU A 108 -24.85 -8.06 -1.47
C LEU A 108 -24.87 -9.52 -1.94
N ASP A 109 -24.18 -10.40 -1.21
CA ASP A 109 -24.07 -11.81 -1.56
C ASP A 109 -24.96 -12.70 -0.69
N VAL A 110 -25.35 -13.83 -1.27
CA VAL A 110 -26.07 -14.93 -0.61
C VAL A 110 -25.24 -16.21 -0.71
N VAL A 111 -25.00 -16.87 0.42
CA VAL A 111 -24.43 -18.23 0.47
C VAL A 111 -25.52 -19.17 0.99
N ASP A 112 -25.76 -20.29 0.31
CA ASP A 112 -26.76 -21.30 0.70
C ASP A 112 -28.11 -20.71 1.15
N ASP A 113 -28.66 -19.80 0.34
CA ASP A 113 -29.92 -19.06 0.54
C ASP A 113 -29.94 -17.99 1.65
N LYS A 114 -28.83 -17.73 2.32
CA LYS A 114 -28.71 -16.69 3.35
C LYS A 114 -27.90 -15.49 2.88
N GLN A 115 -28.47 -14.30 3.01
CA GLN A 115 -27.77 -13.05 2.69
C GLN A 115 -26.70 -12.80 3.73
N ILE A 116 -25.48 -12.53 3.30
CA ILE A 116 -24.34 -12.36 4.18
C ILE A 116 -24.44 -11.01 4.90
N ILE A 117 -24.80 -11.02 6.18
CA ILE A 117 -24.99 -9.83 7.02
C ILE A 117 -24.36 -10.10 8.39
N ILE A 118 -23.54 -9.15 8.87
CA ILE A 118 -22.90 -9.26 10.20
C ILE A 118 -23.96 -9.27 11.30
N GLY A 119 -23.79 -10.17 12.27
CA GLY A 119 -24.70 -10.33 13.42
C GLY A 119 -26.02 -11.02 13.08
N SER A 120 -26.25 -11.36 11.81
CA SER A 120 -27.42 -12.12 11.37
C SER A 120 -27.04 -13.49 10.83
N THR A 121 -26.15 -13.53 9.84
CA THR A 121 -25.75 -14.79 9.17
C THR A 121 -24.28 -15.10 9.34
N VAL A 122 -23.46 -14.07 9.54
CA VAL A 122 -22.03 -14.22 9.88
C VAL A 122 -21.80 -13.51 11.20
N ASN A 123 -21.21 -14.21 12.15
CA ASN A 123 -20.94 -13.72 13.51
C ASN A 123 -19.45 -13.83 13.82
N VAL A 124 -19.02 -13.08 14.83
CA VAL A 124 -17.65 -13.17 15.35
C VAL A 124 -17.28 -14.59 15.76
N ASP A 125 -18.23 -15.33 16.33
CA ASP A 125 -18.04 -16.69 16.84
C ASP A 125 -17.78 -17.73 15.72
N ASP A 126 -18.09 -17.38 14.47
CA ASP A 126 -17.83 -18.20 13.29
C ASP A 126 -16.32 -18.23 12.97
N PHE A 127 -15.55 -17.33 13.57
CA PHE A 127 -14.11 -17.22 13.40
C PHE A 127 -13.38 -17.65 14.67
N ASP A 128 -12.19 -18.21 14.47
CA ASP A 128 -11.17 -18.40 15.50
C ASP A 128 -9.88 -17.76 15.01
N LEU A 129 -9.50 -16.64 15.61
CA LEU A 129 -8.24 -15.97 15.33
C LEU A 129 -7.32 -16.24 16.52
N SER A 130 -6.23 -16.94 16.24
CA SER A 130 -5.16 -17.17 17.19
C SER A 130 -3.91 -16.48 16.68
N VAL A 131 -3.45 -15.49 17.43
CA VAL A 131 -2.10 -14.94 17.34
C VAL A 131 -1.28 -15.70 18.37
N ASN A 132 -0.27 -16.44 17.93
CA ASN A 132 0.60 -17.21 18.82
C ASN A 132 2.04 -16.69 18.82
N CYS A 133 2.28 -15.60 18.10
CA CYS A 133 3.57 -14.98 18.00
C CYS A 133 3.48 -13.47 17.78
N ILE A 134 4.19 -12.71 18.59
CA ILE A 134 4.56 -11.33 18.29
C ILE A 134 6.07 -11.14 18.49
N SER A 135 6.79 -10.84 17.41
CA SER A 135 8.25 -10.66 17.44
C SER A 135 8.67 -9.33 16.82
N SER A 136 9.57 -8.60 17.50
CA SER A 136 10.26 -7.46 16.89
C SER A 136 11.02 -7.93 15.66
N HIS A 137 10.91 -7.18 14.57
CA HIS A 137 11.56 -7.50 13.30
C HIS A 137 13.03 -7.03 13.25
N SER A 138 13.43 -6.10 14.14
CA SER A 138 14.78 -5.50 14.18
C SER A 138 15.94 -6.49 14.45
N GLY A 139 15.62 -7.74 14.80
CA GLY A 139 16.58 -8.85 14.86
C GLY A 139 16.37 -9.77 13.66
N GLY A 140 17.06 -9.48 12.56
CA GLY A 140 16.90 -10.15 11.26
C GLY A 140 16.61 -11.64 11.38
N ASP A 141 15.63 -12.10 10.59
CA ASP A 141 14.97 -13.40 10.64
C ASP A 141 15.89 -14.57 11.02
N GLN A 142 16.11 -14.76 12.31
CA GLN A 142 16.87 -15.90 12.82
C GLN A 142 15.95 -17.12 12.85
N GLY A 143 15.65 -17.64 11.66
CA GLY A 143 15.35 -19.06 11.35
C GLY A 143 14.54 -19.88 12.36
N GLY A 144 13.52 -19.32 13.01
CA GLY A 144 12.78 -20.02 14.06
C GLY A 144 11.28 -19.74 14.05
N ASN A 145 10.50 -20.74 14.49
CA ASN A 145 9.08 -20.59 14.83
C ASN A 145 8.98 -19.74 16.10
N CYS A 146 8.87 -18.42 15.93
CA CYS A 146 8.66 -17.42 16.98
C CYS A 146 9.74 -17.30 18.06
N ALA A 147 10.52 -16.22 18.04
CA ALA A 147 11.32 -15.77 19.19
C ALA A 147 10.56 -14.84 20.15
N GLY A 148 9.27 -14.61 19.87
CA GLY A 148 8.37 -13.68 20.58
C GLY A 148 7.57 -14.31 21.72
N THR A 149 6.63 -13.54 22.27
CA THR A 149 5.66 -14.03 23.26
C THR A 149 4.43 -14.63 22.57
N ASP A 150 3.80 -15.59 23.25
CA ASP A 150 2.46 -16.10 22.92
C ASP A 150 1.45 -15.12 23.55
N PRO A 151 0.81 -14.24 22.76
CA PRO A 151 -0.11 -13.27 23.31
C PRO A 151 -1.34 -14.03 23.82
N SER A 152 -1.76 -13.74 25.05
CA SER A 152 -3.12 -14.08 25.44
C SER A 152 -4.07 -13.23 24.61
N ASP A 153 -4.56 -13.77 23.51
CA ASP A 153 -5.45 -13.06 22.61
C ASP A 153 -6.90 -13.38 22.94
N THR A 154 -7.75 -12.39 22.69
CA THR A 154 -9.19 -12.58 22.79
C THR A 154 -9.80 -11.74 21.70
N VAL A 155 -10.41 -12.43 20.73
CA VAL A 155 -11.21 -11.79 19.70
C VAL A 155 -12.28 -10.96 20.39
N ASP A 156 -12.37 -9.67 20.05
CA ASP A 156 -13.39 -8.83 20.65
C ASP A 156 -14.76 -9.23 20.08
N ALA A 157 -15.76 -9.42 20.96
CA ALA A 157 -17.10 -9.84 20.54
C ALA A 157 -17.78 -8.87 19.55
N SER A 158 -17.31 -7.63 19.46
CA SER A 158 -17.74 -6.61 18.48
C SER A 158 -16.70 -6.37 17.37
N GLY A 159 -15.69 -7.23 17.27
CA GLY A 159 -14.51 -7.05 16.45
C GLY A 159 -14.65 -7.48 14.99
N LEU A 160 -15.75 -8.11 14.59
CA LEU A 160 -16.00 -8.45 13.19
C LEU A 160 -16.55 -7.23 12.44
N VAL A 161 -15.87 -6.83 11.37
CA VAL A 161 -16.24 -5.68 10.53
C VAL A 161 -16.11 -6.01 9.05
N TYR A 162 -16.91 -5.34 8.23
CA TYR A 162 -16.72 -5.29 6.78
C TYR A 162 -16.30 -3.87 6.38
N VAL A 163 -15.15 -3.75 5.71
CA VAL A 163 -14.66 -2.49 5.18
C VAL A 163 -15.14 -2.36 3.74
N ASP A 164 -16.24 -1.64 3.56
CA ASP A 164 -16.78 -1.36 2.23
C ASP A 164 -16.06 -0.19 1.57
N ARG A 165 -15.47 -0.42 0.40
CA ARG A 165 -14.71 0.60 -0.35
C ARG A 165 -15.50 1.20 -1.51
N VAL A 166 -16.66 0.63 -1.82
CA VAL A 166 -17.57 1.14 -2.85
C VAL A 166 -18.88 1.66 -2.28
N ASN A 167 -19.03 1.74 -0.95
CA ASN A 167 -20.16 2.41 -0.25
C ASN A 167 -21.54 1.81 -0.56
N GLY A 168 -21.65 0.48 -0.50
CA GLY A 168 -22.89 -0.26 -0.73
C GLY A 168 -23.25 -0.40 -2.20
N GLU A 169 -22.42 0.11 -3.10
CA GLU A 169 -22.64 0.03 -4.53
C GLU A 169 -22.66 -1.44 -5.00
N PRO A 170 -23.46 -1.77 -6.02
CA PRO A 170 -23.60 -3.13 -6.53
C PRO A 170 -22.29 -3.78 -6.98
N ARG A 171 -22.36 -5.09 -7.25
CA ARG A 171 -21.24 -5.81 -7.86
C ARG A 171 -20.91 -5.29 -9.26
N GLY A 172 -19.63 -5.22 -9.57
CA GLY A 172 -19.14 -4.66 -10.84
C GLY A 172 -19.38 -3.16 -10.98
N THR A 173 -19.59 -2.41 -9.89
CA THR A 173 -19.48 -0.95 -9.96
C THR A 173 -18.04 -0.58 -10.36
N PRO A 174 -17.84 0.22 -11.42
CA PRO A 174 -16.51 0.54 -11.91
C PRO A 174 -15.65 1.19 -10.82
N ILE A 175 -14.41 0.73 -10.69
CA ILE A 175 -13.39 1.36 -9.86
C ILE A 175 -12.24 1.90 -10.70
N GLY A 176 -11.49 2.80 -10.10
CA GLY A 176 -10.34 3.48 -10.67
C GLY A 176 -9.09 3.15 -9.86
N VAL A 177 -8.07 2.63 -10.52
CA VAL A 177 -6.84 2.15 -9.89
C VAL A 177 -5.62 2.82 -10.53
N ALA A 178 -4.81 3.50 -9.72
CA ALA A 178 -3.46 3.89 -10.10
C ALA A 178 -2.47 2.82 -9.63
N ILE A 179 -1.56 2.38 -10.49
CA ILE A 179 -0.51 1.42 -10.16
C ILE A 179 0.83 2.13 -10.28
N LEU A 180 1.56 2.24 -9.18
CA LEU A 180 2.87 2.86 -9.09
C LEU A 180 3.91 1.74 -8.99
N VAL A 181 4.84 1.73 -9.94
CA VAL A 181 5.84 0.67 -10.04
C VAL A 181 7.23 1.26 -9.88
N ASP A 182 7.97 0.76 -8.90
CA ASP A 182 9.36 1.16 -8.66
C ASP A 182 10.26 0.68 -9.81
N GLN A 183 11.09 1.59 -10.34
CA GLN A 183 12.10 1.34 -11.38
C GLN A 183 13.51 1.77 -10.94
N SER A 184 13.74 1.90 -9.64
CA SER A 184 15.02 2.25 -9.04
C SER A 184 16.05 1.13 -9.19
N GLY A 185 17.32 1.49 -9.01
CA GLY A 185 18.47 0.61 -9.21
C GLY A 185 18.44 -0.68 -8.42
N SER A 186 17.96 -0.66 -7.17
CA SER A 186 17.91 -1.82 -6.27
C SER A 186 17.11 -2.99 -6.87
N THR A 187 16.07 -2.69 -7.65
CA THR A 187 15.25 -3.70 -8.35
C THR A 187 16.05 -4.59 -9.30
N LEU A 188 17.09 -4.04 -9.95
CA LEU A 188 17.98 -4.77 -10.86
C LEU A 188 19.41 -4.93 -10.31
N GLY A 189 19.62 -4.64 -9.02
CA GLY A 189 20.87 -4.90 -8.31
C GLY A 189 21.88 -3.76 -8.32
N ALA A 190 21.51 -2.60 -8.87
CA ALA A 190 22.23 -1.34 -8.68
C ALA A 190 21.80 -0.70 -7.34
N GLY A 191 22.21 -1.29 -6.22
CA GLY A 191 21.93 -0.78 -4.88
C GLY A 191 23.13 -0.09 -4.23
N ASP A 192 22.88 0.93 -3.42
CA ASP A 192 23.88 1.53 -2.53
C ASP A 192 24.22 0.54 -1.40
N GLY A 193 25.33 -0.19 -1.53
CA GLY A 193 25.94 -0.88 -0.38
C GLY A 193 26.63 -2.23 -0.58
N LEU A 194 26.57 -2.88 -1.75
CA LEU A 194 27.01 -4.28 -1.86
C LEU A 194 28.12 -4.49 -2.90
N VAL A 195 29.35 -4.17 -2.48
CA VAL A 195 30.56 -4.71 -3.10
C VAL A 195 31.33 -5.54 -2.08
N PRO A 196 31.74 -6.77 -2.41
CA PRO A 196 32.46 -7.65 -1.49
C PRO A 196 33.73 -6.99 -0.95
N ALA A 197 34.01 -7.23 0.32
CA ALA A 197 35.17 -6.70 1.02
C ALA A 197 36.47 -6.99 0.26
N GLY A 198 36.97 -5.99 -0.49
CA GLY A 198 38.20 -6.09 -1.30
C GLY A 198 38.08 -5.53 -2.72
N ALA A 199 36.87 -5.42 -3.27
CA ALA A 199 36.64 -4.59 -4.45
C ALA A 199 36.35 -3.15 -3.98
N LEU A 200 36.88 -2.17 -4.70
CA LEU A 200 36.64 -0.75 -4.43
C LEU A 200 35.14 -0.55 -4.25
N ARG A 201 34.72 -0.08 -3.06
CA ARG A 201 33.35 0.37 -2.83
C ARG A 201 32.98 1.26 -4.01
N PRO A 202 31.86 1.04 -4.73
CA PRO A 202 31.35 2.06 -5.62
C PRO A 202 30.94 3.16 -4.65
N THR A 203 31.83 4.13 -4.50
CA THR A 203 31.44 5.51 -4.25
C THR A 203 30.16 5.74 -5.02
N CYS A 204 29.09 6.08 -4.31
CA CYS A 204 27.77 6.46 -4.83
C CYS A 204 27.97 7.17 -6.17
N ILE A 205 27.74 6.44 -7.28
CA ILE A 205 27.97 7.00 -8.60
C ILE A 205 26.69 7.76 -8.91
N GLU A 206 26.67 9.05 -8.56
CA GLU A 206 25.81 10.01 -9.25
C GLU A 206 26.25 10.00 -10.73
N GLY A 207 25.52 9.23 -11.54
CA GLY A 207 25.76 9.08 -12.98
C GLY A 207 25.78 7.63 -13.44
N LYS A 208 25.28 7.40 -14.66
CA LYS A 208 25.45 6.14 -15.40
C LYS A 208 26.92 5.71 -15.36
N PRO A 209 27.28 4.57 -14.74
CA PRO A 209 28.63 4.09 -14.91
C PRO A 209 28.72 3.38 -16.27
N ASP A 210 29.55 3.91 -17.16
CA ASP A 210 29.67 3.49 -18.56
C ASP A 210 30.23 2.05 -18.77
N ALA A 211 30.50 1.30 -17.70
CA ALA A 211 30.99 -0.08 -17.79
C ALA A 211 30.75 -0.87 -16.49
N TYR A 212 29.51 -1.29 -16.23
CA TYR A 212 29.26 -2.40 -15.29
C TYR A 212 28.69 -3.60 -16.06
N ASP A 213 29.28 -4.77 -15.82
CA ASP A 213 28.76 -6.02 -16.35
C ASP A 213 27.43 -6.33 -15.63
N ALA A 214 26.32 -6.21 -16.34
CA ALA A 214 24.98 -6.48 -15.83
C ALA A 214 24.86 -7.89 -15.21
N ALA A 215 25.68 -8.86 -15.66
CA ALA A 215 25.72 -10.20 -15.08
C ALA A 215 26.24 -10.22 -13.62
N SER A 216 27.07 -9.24 -13.23
CA SER A 216 27.66 -9.15 -11.88
C SER A 216 26.74 -8.52 -10.83
N LEU A 217 25.74 -7.74 -11.27
CA LEU A 217 24.77 -7.08 -10.37
C LEU A 217 23.49 -7.90 -10.17
N GLN A 218 23.26 -8.92 -11.01
CA GLN A 218 22.08 -9.77 -10.90
C GLN A 218 22.00 -10.49 -9.54
N ASP A 219 23.15 -10.77 -8.92
CA ASP A 219 23.22 -11.30 -7.55
C ASP A 219 22.83 -10.27 -6.46
N CYS A 220 22.75 -8.99 -6.78
CA CYS A 220 22.34 -7.96 -5.83
C CYS A 220 20.90 -7.46 -6.10
N ALA A 221 20.26 -7.95 -7.16
CA ALA A 221 18.92 -7.56 -7.55
C ALA A 221 17.87 -8.15 -6.60
N SER A 222 16.99 -7.28 -6.10
CA SER A 222 15.80 -7.71 -5.37
C SER A 222 14.76 -8.35 -6.31
N ASP A 223 14.74 -7.95 -7.60
CA ASP A 223 13.79 -8.42 -8.60
C ASP A 223 14.42 -8.60 -9.99
N SER A 224 15.39 -9.52 -10.08
CA SER A 224 16.14 -9.80 -11.32
C SER A 224 15.28 -10.28 -12.50
N GLU A 225 14.07 -10.79 -12.21
CA GLU A 225 13.14 -11.34 -13.21
C GLU A 225 11.95 -10.41 -13.49
N GLU A 226 11.97 -9.21 -12.91
CA GLU A 226 10.92 -8.20 -13.09
C GLU A 226 9.52 -8.69 -12.70
N LEU A 227 9.43 -9.54 -11.67
CA LEU A 227 8.18 -10.06 -11.12
C LEU A 227 7.26 -8.93 -10.65
N ARG A 228 7.79 -7.76 -10.26
CA ARG A 228 6.98 -6.57 -9.97
C ARG A 228 6.17 -6.09 -11.18
N LEU A 229 6.75 -6.17 -12.38
CA LEU A 229 6.06 -5.82 -13.63
C LEU A 229 5.01 -6.86 -13.96
N GLN A 230 5.33 -8.14 -13.74
CA GLN A 230 4.38 -9.23 -13.92
C GLN A 230 3.19 -9.08 -12.96
N ALA A 231 3.42 -8.70 -11.71
CA ALA A 231 2.38 -8.43 -10.72
C ALA A 231 1.46 -7.29 -11.16
N ALA A 232 2.03 -6.13 -11.52
CA ALA A 232 1.27 -4.98 -12.02
C ALA A 232 0.40 -5.35 -13.24
N LYS A 233 0.96 -6.17 -14.14
CA LYS A 233 0.26 -6.70 -15.32
C LYS A 233 -0.87 -7.67 -14.95
N THR A 234 -0.64 -8.57 -14.01
CA THR A 234 -1.68 -9.48 -13.50
C THR A 234 -2.83 -8.69 -12.90
N LEU A 235 -2.54 -7.65 -12.10
CA LEU A 235 -3.57 -6.76 -11.58
C LEU A 235 -4.39 -6.12 -12.70
N LEU A 236 -3.75 -5.49 -13.69
CA LEU A 236 -4.42 -4.87 -14.85
C LEU A 236 -5.31 -5.85 -15.62
N LYS A 237 -4.84 -7.09 -15.78
CA LYS A 237 -5.60 -8.18 -16.40
C LYS A 237 -6.80 -8.55 -15.55
N ASP A 238 -6.69 -8.59 -14.23
CA ASP A 238 -7.79 -9.04 -13.38
C ASP A 238 -8.82 -7.95 -13.04
N LEU A 239 -8.56 -6.69 -13.39
CA LEU A 239 -9.56 -5.61 -13.32
C LEU A 239 -10.77 -5.91 -14.21
N ASN A 240 -11.95 -5.49 -13.76
CA ASN A 240 -13.21 -5.61 -14.50
C ASN A 240 -13.20 -4.78 -15.78
N ALA A 241 -13.90 -5.20 -16.83
CA ALA A 241 -13.81 -4.56 -18.15
C ALA A 241 -14.05 -3.05 -18.15
N ASP A 242 -14.89 -2.55 -17.24
CA ASP A 242 -15.26 -1.15 -17.03
C ASP A 242 -14.40 -0.41 -15.98
N ASP A 243 -13.55 -1.12 -15.23
CA ASP A 243 -12.58 -0.51 -14.33
C ASP A 243 -11.57 0.33 -15.12
N ARG A 244 -11.30 1.52 -14.60
CA ARG A 244 -10.26 2.41 -15.12
C ARG A 244 -8.95 2.14 -14.42
N SER A 245 -7.87 2.24 -15.18
CA SER A 245 -6.53 2.11 -14.65
C SER A 245 -5.59 3.15 -15.25
N ILE A 246 -4.54 3.48 -14.51
CA ILE A 246 -3.39 4.27 -14.95
C ILE A 246 -2.14 3.70 -14.30
N VAL A 247 -1.02 3.71 -15.01
CA VAL A 247 0.25 3.17 -14.52
C VAL A 247 1.29 4.29 -14.45
N PHE A 248 1.96 4.40 -13.32
CA PHE A 248 3.08 5.29 -13.08
C PHE A 248 4.34 4.46 -12.87
N GLN A 249 5.44 4.89 -13.47
CA GLN A 249 6.77 4.44 -13.11
C GLN A 249 7.49 5.55 -12.34
N PHE A 250 8.39 5.18 -11.44
CA PHE A 250 9.18 6.16 -10.71
C PHE A 250 10.60 5.67 -10.44
N ASN A 251 11.55 6.59 -10.62
CA ASN A 251 12.92 6.54 -10.11
C ASN A 251 13.52 7.97 -10.17
N GLU A 252 14.70 8.16 -9.58
CA GLU A 252 15.40 9.44 -9.57
C GLU A 252 15.72 9.98 -10.99
N GLU A 253 16.17 9.11 -11.90
CA GLU A 253 16.69 9.51 -13.21
C GLU A 253 15.60 10.08 -14.14
N VAL A 254 14.41 9.48 -14.12
CA VAL A 254 13.27 9.93 -14.94
C VAL A 254 12.25 10.74 -14.17
N GLY A 255 12.34 10.76 -12.83
CA GLY A 255 11.27 11.23 -11.96
C GLY A 255 10.05 10.29 -12.02
N VAL A 256 8.87 10.88 -11.91
CA VAL A 256 7.61 10.14 -12.00
C VAL A 256 7.01 10.32 -13.39
N LYS A 257 6.66 9.21 -14.06
CA LYS A 257 6.13 9.21 -15.43
C LYS A 257 4.92 8.30 -15.57
N ILE A 258 3.95 8.71 -16.37
CA ILE A 258 2.82 7.86 -16.77
C ILE A 258 3.28 6.96 -17.91
N VAL A 259 3.14 5.66 -17.67
CA VAL A 259 3.38 4.59 -18.64
C VAL A 259 2.20 4.58 -19.59
N CYS A 260 2.43 5.01 -20.82
CA CYS A 260 1.37 5.03 -21.83
C CYS A 260 1.88 5.10 -23.26
N ASP A 261 1.29 4.27 -24.11
CA ASP A 261 1.30 4.39 -25.56
C ASP A 261 0.26 5.45 -26.01
N ALA A 262 0.60 6.71 -25.72
CA ALA A 262 -0.19 7.87 -26.15
C ALA A 262 -0.05 8.06 -27.67
N ASP A 263 -1.12 8.49 -28.33
CA ASP A 263 -1.14 8.64 -29.80
C ASP A 263 -0.12 9.71 -30.29
N ALA A 264 0.40 10.53 -29.37
CA ALA A 264 1.46 11.51 -29.61
C ALA A 264 2.76 11.16 -28.83
N PRO A 265 3.90 10.91 -29.51
CA PRO A 265 5.17 10.57 -28.86
C PRO A 265 5.81 11.69 -28.02
N ALA A 266 5.21 12.88 -27.99
CA ALA A 266 5.64 14.04 -27.19
C ALA A 266 4.54 14.52 -26.20
N ALA A 267 3.58 13.66 -25.85
CA ALA A 267 2.52 14.00 -24.91
C ALA A 267 3.09 14.38 -23.54
N THR A 268 2.61 15.49 -22.97
CA THR A 268 2.93 15.87 -21.59
C THR A 268 2.29 14.89 -20.61
N GLU A 269 2.78 14.84 -19.37
CA GLU A 269 2.19 13.95 -18.34
C GLU A 269 0.70 14.27 -18.08
N ASP A 270 0.27 15.53 -18.16
CA ASP A 270 -1.16 15.89 -18.07
C ASP A 270 -1.98 15.34 -19.26
N GLN A 271 -1.42 15.35 -20.47
CA GLN A 271 -2.05 14.76 -21.65
C GLN A 271 -2.14 13.24 -21.53
N LYS A 272 -1.04 12.58 -21.15
CA LYS A 272 -1.02 11.14 -20.85
C LYS A 272 -2.01 10.78 -19.74
N GLY A 273 -2.10 11.59 -18.69
CA GLY A 273 -3.08 11.39 -17.62
C GLY A 273 -4.50 11.35 -18.17
N LYS A 274 -4.86 12.24 -19.10
CA LYS A 274 -6.21 12.27 -19.69
C LYS A 274 -6.46 11.11 -20.66
N GLU A 275 -5.46 10.70 -21.42
CA GLU A 275 -5.60 9.65 -22.44
C GLU A 275 -5.53 8.23 -21.84
N CYS A 276 -4.76 8.06 -20.78
CA CYS A 276 -4.30 6.76 -20.31
C CYS A 276 -4.89 6.35 -18.95
N TYR A 277 -5.70 7.20 -18.33
CA TYR A 277 -6.63 6.75 -17.30
C TYR A 277 -7.90 6.17 -17.95
N THR A 278 -7.82 4.90 -18.29
CA THR A 278 -8.71 4.27 -19.26
C THR A 278 -9.09 2.85 -18.87
N THR A 279 -10.15 2.33 -19.51
CA THR A 279 -10.53 0.92 -19.48
C THR A 279 -9.79 0.11 -20.56
N ARG A 280 -9.09 0.78 -21.47
CA ARG A 280 -8.32 0.20 -22.58
C ARG A 280 -6.91 -0.19 -22.14
N ARG A 281 -6.73 -1.43 -21.67
CA ARG A 281 -5.43 -1.89 -21.14
C ARG A 281 -4.35 -1.99 -22.21
N GLU A 282 -4.72 -2.10 -23.48
CA GLU A 282 -3.77 -2.15 -24.61
C GLU A 282 -2.85 -0.92 -24.65
N LYS A 283 -3.27 0.21 -24.06
CA LYS A 283 -2.48 1.44 -23.93
C LYS A 283 -1.22 1.29 -23.04
N PHE A 284 -1.11 0.23 -22.26
CA PHE A 284 0.06 -0.02 -21.40
C PHE A 284 1.05 -1.03 -22.00
N TYR A 285 0.72 -1.65 -23.14
CA TYR A 285 1.47 -2.80 -23.69
C TYR A 285 2.12 -2.54 -25.07
N GLY A 286 1.99 -1.35 -25.66
CA GLY A 286 2.74 -0.95 -26.86
C GLY A 286 2.25 -1.55 -28.19
N GLY A 287 0.99 -1.97 -28.28
CA GLY A 287 0.28 -2.24 -29.54
C GLY A 287 0.74 -3.46 -30.38
N ILE A 288 -0.02 -4.55 -30.29
CA ILE A 288 -0.66 -5.34 -31.39
C ILE A 288 -1.77 -6.17 -30.73
N VAL A 289 -2.95 -6.20 -31.36
CA VAL A 289 -4.18 -6.82 -30.86
C VAL A 289 -4.36 -8.17 -31.56
N ASP A 290 -4.00 -9.26 -30.88
CA ASP A 290 -4.58 -10.59 -31.13
C ASP A 290 -4.77 -11.29 -29.79
N ASP A 291 -6.02 -11.66 -29.49
CA ASP A 291 -6.60 -11.76 -28.14
C ASP A 291 -6.02 -12.83 -27.19
N ASP A 292 -5.12 -13.73 -27.64
CA ASP A 292 -4.66 -14.87 -26.83
C ASP A 292 -3.13 -15.12 -26.84
N LEU A 293 -2.35 -14.34 -27.59
CA LEU A 293 -0.89 -14.51 -27.69
C LEU A 293 -0.23 -13.13 -27.74
N TYR A 294 0.74 -12.87 -26.86
CA TYR A 294 1.46 -11.59 -26.67
C TYR A 294 0.84 -10.54 -25.74
N ILE A 295 0.31 -10.99 -24.60
CA ILE A 295 0.30 -10.15 -23.39
C ILE A 295 1.54 -10.52 -22.57
N ASP A 296 2.75 -10.30 -23.09
CA ASP A 296 3.99 -10.74 -22.43
C ASP A 296 4.85 -9.65 -21.81
N GLN A 297 4.78 -8.39 -22.24
CA GLN A 297 5.62 -7.34 -21.64
C GLN A 297 4.81 -6.05 -21.42
N LEU A 298 4.77 -5.54 -20.18
CA LEU A 298 4.77 -4.08 -19.98
C LEU A 298 6.05 -3.62 -20.69
N SER A 299 5.93 -3.21 -21.96
CA SER A 299 7.06 -3.32 -22.86
C SER A 299 8.18 -2.34 -22.49
N ASP A 300 9.43 -2.78 -22.68
CA ASP A 300 10.64 -1.94 -22.65
C ASP A 300 10.49 -0.62 -23.43
N GLN A 301 9.59 -0.59 -24.41
CA GLN A 301 9.33 0.58 -25.23
C GLN A 301 8.47 1.64 -24.52
N VAL A 302 7.60 1.23 -23.58
CA VAL A 302 6.73 2.14 -22.81
C VAL A 302 7.37 2.49 -21.45
N LEU A 303 8.12 1.55 -20.86
CA LEU A 303 8.89 1.77 -19.63
C LEU A 303 10.26 2.40 -19.95
N GLY A 304 10.38 3.73 -19.80
CA GLY A 304 11.54 4.52 -20.25
C GLY A 304 12.92 3.99 -19.81
N SER A 305 13.34 4.29 -18.56
CA SER A 305 14.60 3.78 -17.99
C SER A 305 14.31 2.72 -16.93
N ARG A 306 15.06 1.62 -16.96
CA ARG A 306 14.91 0.50 -16.01
C ARG A 306 16.07 0.47 -15.03
N GLY A 307 15.76 0.19 -13.77
CA GLY A 307 16.73 -0.16 -12.74
C GLY A 307 17.88 0.83 -12.61
N VAL A 308 17.56 2.12 -12.56
CA VAL A 308 18.57 3.19 -12.41
C VAL A 308 18.09 4.23 -11.41
N GLY A 309 19.06 4.86 -10.73
CA GLY A 309 18.80 5.91 -9.75
C GLY A 309 18.11 5.40 -8.48
N ARG A 310 17.95 6.31 -7.52
CA ARG A 310 17.26 6.05 -6.26
C ARG A 310 15.74 5.98 -6.41
N SER A 311 15.09 5.47 -5.36
CA SER A 311 13.63 5.48 -5.25
C SER A 311 13.14 6.84 -4.72
N ASN A 312 12.34 7.53 -5.54
CA ASN A 312 11.61 8.76 -5.21
C ASN A 312 10.13 8.47 -4.88
N LEU A 313 9.91 7.41 -4.10
CA LEU A 313 8.59 6.87 -3.74
C LEU A 313 7.58 7.93 -3.29
N TRP A 314 7.97 8.86 -2.41
CA TRP A 314 7.03 9.84 -1.86
C TRP A 314 6.58 10.85 -2.92
N GLN A 315 7.46 11.20 -3.86
CA GLN A 315 7.10 12.02 -5.02
C GLN A 315 6.11 11.29 -5.92
N ALA A 316 6.33 9.99 -6.16
CA ALA A 316 5.44 9.15 -6.96
C ALA A 316 4.04 9.08 -6.34
N LEU A 317 3.97 8.85 -5.03
CA LEU A 317 2.73 8.82 -4.27
C LEU A 317 2.02 10.17 -4.26
N GLU A 318 2.73 11.29 -4.08
CA GLU A 318 2.14 12.63 -4.14
C GLU A 318 1.49 12.90 -5.51
N MET A 319 2.19 12.55 -6.60
CA MET A 319 1.67 12.71 -7.95
C MET A 319 0.45 11.82 -8.20
N GLY A 320 0.54 10.53 -7.84
CA GLY A 320 -0.56 9.58 -7.98
C GLY A 320 -1.78 9.99 -7.14
N PHE A 321 -1.56 10.42 -5.90
CA PHE A 321 -2.61 10.88 -5.00
C PHE A 321 -3.30 12.14 -5.51
N THR A 322 -2.51 13.14 -5.92
CA THR A 322 -3.04 14.38 -6.49
C THR A 322 -3.82 14.11 -7.77
N TYR A 323 -3.31 13.25 -8.65
CA TYR A 323 -3.98 12.87 -9.89
C TYR A 323 -5.32 12.15 -9.61
N MET A 324 -5.30 11.13 -8.74
CA MET A 324 -6.48 10.31 -8.44
C MET A 324 -7.57 11.11 -7.71
N LYS A 325 -7.20 11.99 -6.78
CA LYS A 325 -8.14 12.92 -6.11
C LYS A 325 -8.94 13.74 -7.13
N LEU A 326 -8.35 14.10 -8.27
CA LEU A 326 -9.00 14.91 -9.30
C LEU A 326 -9.95 14.12 -10.22
N GLN A 327 -9.91 12.78 -10.19
CA GLN A 327 -10.76 11.94 -11.07
C GLN A 327 -12.17 11.69 -10.49
N GLY A 328 -12.45 12.14 -9.28
CA GLY A 328 -13.76 12.00 -8.63
C GLY A 328 -14.04 10.57 -8.12
N GLU A 329 -15.31 10.25 -7.93
CA GLU A 329 -15.78 9.08 -7.18
C GLU A 329 -15.44 7.71 -7.80
N VAL A 330 -14.94 7.66 -9.03
CA VAL A 330 -14.46 6.40 -9.64
C VAL A 330 -13.05 6.08 -9.17
N ALA A 331 -12.20 7.08 -8.89
CA ALA A 331 -10.84 6.83 -8.42
C ALA A 331 -10.84 6.38 -6.96
N ARG A 332 -10.42 5.12 -6.73
CA ARG A 332 -10.52 4.48 -5.42
C ARG A 332 -9.20 3.99 -4.85
N HIS A 333 -8.26 3.60 -5.71
CA HIS A 333 -7.05 2.91 -5.24
C HIS A 333 -5.78 3.44 -5.86
N ILE A 334 -4.75 3.48 -5.04
CA ILE A 334 -3.35 3.61 -5.44
C ILE A 334 -2.65 2.36 -4.92
N VAL A 335 -2.08 1.57 -5.82
CA VAL A 335 -1.34 0.36 -5.53
C VAL A 335 0.12 0.61 -5.85
N VAL A 336 1.00 0.47 -4.85
CA VAL A 336 2.44 0.63 -5.00
C VAL A 336 3.11 -0.75 -4.99
N VAL A 337 4.00 -1.01 -5.94
CA VAL A 337 4.87 -2.19 -5.96
C VAL A 337 6.32 -1.72 -5.89
N THR A 338 7.01 -2.01 -4.79
CA THR A 338 8.34 -1.47 -4.47
C THR A 338 9.19 -2.47 -3.68
N ASP A 339 10.51 -2.36 -3.76
CA ASP A 339 11.49 -3.18 -3.06
C ASP A 339 12.15 -2.48 -1.86
N GLY A 340 11.76 -1.23 -1.62
CA GLY A 340 12.47 -0.37 -0.68
C GLY A 340 11.82 0.98 -0.46
N THR A 341 12.49 1.74 0.40
CA THR A 341 12.02 3.01 0.93
C THR A 341 12.43 4.18 0.03
N ASP A 342 11.89 5.37 0.30
CA ASP A 342 12.38 6.59 -0.36
C ASP A 342 13.79 6.94 0.15
N THR A 343 14.74 7.01 -0.78
CA THR A 343 16.13 7.42 -0.52
C THR A 343 16.49 8.75 -1.16
N CYS A 344 15.49 9.47 -1.67
CA CYS A 344 15.66 10.72 -2.38
C CYS A 344 15.61 11.95 -1.48
N THR A 345 15.04 11.84 -0.28
CA THR A 345 14.88 12.97 0.64
C THR A 345 15.90 12.91 1.76
N SER A 346 16.58 14.03 2.07
CA SER A 346 17.52 14.11 3.20
C SER A 346 16.86 13.97 4.58
N GLU A 347 15.52 13.96 4.62
CA GLU A 347 14.72 13.75 5.83
C GLU A 347 14.50 12.25 6.10
N SER A 348 14.69 11.38 5.09
CA SER A 348 14.57 9.93 5.24
C SER A 348 15.70 9.37 6.11
N THR A 349 15.36 8.48 7.05
CA THR A 349 16.35 7.73 7.84
C THR A 349 17.24 6.83 6.98
N ASP A 350 16.77 6.48 5.79
CA ASP A 350 17.48 5.63 4.82
C ASP A 350 18.28 6.47 3.82
N PHE A 351 18.24 7.79 3.95
CA PHE A 351 19.11 8.69 3.22
C PHE A 351 20.55 8.49 3.69
N GLN A 352 21.37 7.90 2.83
CA GLN A 352 22.79 7.76 3.13
C GLN A 352 23.50 9.07 2.79
N HIS A 353 24.09 9.71 3.80
CA HIS A 353 25.09 10.74 3.57
C HIS A 353 26.36 10.05 3.06
N CYS A 354 26.44 9.79 1.76
CA CYS A 354 27.67 9.32 1.15
C CYS A 354 28.78 10.34 1.36
N PHE A 355 29.99 9.86 1.56
CA PHE A 355 31.18 10.67 1.71
C PHE A 355 32.14 10.26 0.58
N THR A 356 32.23 11.06 -0.50
CA THR A 356 33.22 10.78 -1.55
C THR A 356 34.62 11.12 -1.04
N ASN A 357 35.56 10.21 -1.31
CA ASN A 357 36.99 10.49 -1.18
C ASN A 357 37.53 10.68 -2.59
N ASP A 358 37.58 11.91 -3.05
CA ASP A 358 37.94 12.32 -4.41
C ASP A 358 39.45 12.15 -4.70
N GLY A 359 40.17 11.36 -3.90
CA GLY A 359 41.62 11.17 -3.99
C GLY A 359 42.46 12.43 -3.71
N ALA A 360 41.83 13.60 -3.49
CA ALA A 360 42.49 14.90 -3.41
C ALA A 360 42.50 15.53 -1.99
N GLY A 361 42.08 14.80 -0.96
CA GLY A 361 41.95 15.37 0.39
C GLY A 361 40.83 16.40 0.51
N GLU A 362 39.86 16.38 -0.40
CA GLU A 362 38.65 17.19 -0.28
C GLU A 362 37.68 16.55 0.71
N ALA A 363 37.00 17.43 1.45
CA ALA A 363 36.03 17.04 2.47
C ALA A 363 34.90 16.25 1.81
N PRO A 364 34.41 15.20 2.47
CA PRO A 364 33.47 14.33 1.83
C PRO A 364 32.13 15.04 1.58
N THR A 365 31.67 15.03 0.33
CA THR A 365 30.40 15.67 -0.05
C THR A 365 29.24 14.70 0.17
N ALA A 366 28.32 15.11 1.05
CA ALA A 366 27.05 14.42 1.27
C ALA A 366 26.30 14.21 -0.05
N GLN A 367 25.69 13.04 -0.23
CA GLN A 367 24.75 12.78 -1.33
C GLN A 367 23.71 13.91 -1.40
N SER A 368 23.41 14.40 -2.61
CA SER A 368 22.40 15.44 -2.76
C SER A 368 20.99 14.83 -2.70
N PRO A 369 19.99 15.53 -2.15
CA PRO A 369 18.60 15.16 -2.38
C PRO A 369 18.28 15.08 -3.86
N CYS A 370 17.36 14.21 -4.26
CA CYS A 370 16.88 14.16 -5.64
C CYS A 370 16.29 15.53 -6.03
N ALA A 371 16.42 15.91 -7.30
CA ALA A 371 16.03 17.23 -7.80
C ALA A 371 14.56 17.60 -7.57
N SER A 372 13.69 16.63 -7.23
CA SER A 372 12.26 16.83 -6.97
C SER A 372 11.76 15.97 -5.80
N ALA A 373 12.54 15.92 -4.71
CA ALA A 373 12.19 15.16 -3.51
C ALA A 373 10.96 15.74 -2.78
N VAL A 374 10.00 14.88 -2.46
CA VAL A 374 8.85 15.16 -1.58
C VAL A 374 9.06 14.35 -0.30
N SER A 375 8.99 14.97 0.89
CA SER A 375 9.14 14.21 2.12
C SER A 375 7.89 13.45 2.52
N PHE A 376 8.06 12.37 3.29
CA PHE A 376 6.95 11.59 3.82
C PHE A 376 5.97 12.46 4.60
N ASN A 377 6.48 13.36 5.45
CA ASN A 377 5.65 14.27 6.25
C ASN A 377 4.78 15.19 5.39
N THR A 378 5.31 15.67 4.26
CA THR A 378 4.57 16.52 3.31
C THR A 378 3.40 15.75 2.73
N LEU A 379 3.65 14.55 2.19
CA LEU A 379 2.62 13.66 1.64
C LEU A 379 1.58 13.27 2.70
N ARG A 380 2.04 12.86 3.89
CA ARG A 380 1.17 12.48 5.01
C ARG A 380 0.23 13.61 5.38
N THR A 381 0.75 14.84 5.52
CA THR A 381 -0.06 16.02 5.84
C THR A 381 -1.15 16.26 4.79
N GLN A 382 -0.82 16.10 3.50
CA GLN A 382 -1.79 16.21 2.41
C GLN A 382 -2.90 15.16 2.51
N VAL A 383 -2.55 13.91 2.82
CA VAL A 383 -3.50 12.81 2.98
C VAL A 383 -4.39 13.00 4.22
N GLU A 384 -3.82 13.41 5.36
CA GLU A 384 -4.58 13.71 6.57
C GLU A 384 -5.57 14.86 6.33
N ALA A 385 -5.14 15.92 5.64
CA ALA A 385 -6.01 17.04 5.27
C ALA A 385 -7.16 16.59 4.36
N TYR A 386 -6.90 15.70 3.40
CA TYR A 386 -7.94 15.12 2.54
C TYR A 386 -8.97 14.32 3.35
N ILE A 387 -8.51 13.43 4.22
CA ILE A 387 -9.40 12.60 5.06
C ILE A 387 -10.22 13.48 6.00
N ALA A 388 -9.61 14.50 6.60
CA ALA A 388 -10.28 15.45 7.47
C ALA A 388 -11.36 16.25 6.70
N GLU A 389 -11.04 16.72 5.49
CA GLU A 389 -11.98 17.41 4.59
C GLU A 389 -13.19 16.51 4.25
N ARG A 390 -12.95 15.26 3.86
CA ARG A 390 -14.01 14.29 3.54
C ARG A 390 -14.90 14.02 4.75
N ARG A 391 -14.29 13.77 5.91
CA ARG A 391 -15.01 13.54 7.18
C ARG A 391 -15.86 14.74 7.59
N ALA A 392 -15.32 15.96 7.48
CA ALA A 392 -16.05 17.19 7.80
C ALA A 392 -17.29 17.37 6.90
N ASN A 393 -17.21 16.90 5.66
CA ASN A 393 -18.31 16.92 4.69
C ASN A 393 -19.17 15.64 4.71
N GLN A 394 -18.96 14.72 5.65
CA GLN A 394 -19.66 13.43 5.74
C GLN A 394 -19.55 12.59 4.46
N LEU A 395 -18.46 12.76 3.73
CA LEU A 395 -18.14 11.98 2.55
C LEU A 395 -17.29 10.77 2.97
N PRO A 396 -17.47 9.59 2.36
CA PRO A 396 -16.64 8.43 2.65
C PRO A 396 -15.18 8.73 2.28
N ASN A 397 -14.23 8.13 2.99
CA ASN A 397 -12.87 8.09 2.46
C ASN A 397 -12.89 7.13 1.26
N ASP A 398 -12.69 7.68 0.07
CA ASP A 398 -12.79 6.95 -1.18
C ASP A 398 -11.43 6.61 -1.78
N LEU A 399 -10.33 7.20 -1.31
CA LEU A 399 -9.00 6.95 -1.86
C LEU A 399 -8.12 6.18 -0.88
N HIS A 400 -7.76 4.96 -1.27
CA HIS A 400 -6.98 4.00 -0.48
C HIS A 400 -5.59 3.79 -1.09
N ILE A 401 -4.54 3.82 -0.28
CA ILE A 401 -3.15 3.57 -0.72
C ILE A 401 -2.72 2.22 -0.17
N SER A 402 -2.39 1.29 -1.06
CA SER A 402 -1.94 -0.06 -0.69
C SER A 402 -0.55 -0.35 -1.23
N PHE A 403 0.21 -1.17 -0.52
CA PHE A 403 1.59 -1.51 -0.85
C PHE A 403 1.76 -3.02 -0.97
N VAL A 404 2.45 -3.42 -2.02
CA VAL A 404 3.12 -4.72 -2.14
C VAL A 404 4.62 -4.41 -2.05
N HIS A 405 5.18 -4.59 -0.86
CA HIS A 405 6.59 -4.35 -0.58
C HIS A 405 7.31 -5.70 -0.57
N PHE A 406 8.37 -5.85 -1.34
CA PHE A 406 9.21 -7.04 -1.31
C PHE A 406 10.59 -6.69 -0.78
N GLN A 407 11.19 -7.61 -0.03
CA GLN A 407 12.48 -7.38 0.58
C GLN A 407 13.56 -7.16 -0.48
N SER A 408 14.49 -6.26 -0.18
CA SER A 408 15.72 -6.11 -0.95
C SER A 408 16.94 -6.26 -0.03
N PRO A 409 18.13 -6.59 -0.58
CA PRO A 409 19.34 -6.67 0.22
C PRO A 409 19.72 -5.35 0.94
N GLY A 410 19.34 -4.21 0.36
CA GLY A 410 19.58 -2.88 0.94
C GLY A 410 18.52 -2.45 1.96
N TYR A 411 17.30 -2.98 1.84
CA TYR A 411 16.15 -2.68 2.71
C TYR A 411 15.54 -4.00 3.19
N PRO A 412 16.18 -4.67 4.16
CA PRO A 412 15.74 -5.99 4.62
C PRO A 412 14.43 -5.95 5.43
N ASP A 413 14.09 -4.78 5.98
CA ASP A 413 12.99 -4.60 6.91
C ASP A 413 11.76 -3.96 6.29
N HIS A 414 10.61 -4.12 6.95
CA HIS A 414 9.36 -3.44 6.58
C HIS A 414 9.47 -1.92 6.77
N ASP A 415 9.01 -1.12 5.80
CA ASP A 415 8.93 0.34 5.97
C ASP A 415 7.69 0.74 6.80
N ALA A 416 7.92 1.28 7.99
CA ALA A 416 6.86 1.76 8.88
C ALA A 416 6.07 2.94 8.29
N ARG A 417 6.67 3.78 7.44
CA ARG A 417 6.00 4.91 6.78
C ARG A 417 4.98 4.43 5.76
N MET A 418 5.30 3.37 5.01
CA MET A 418 4.35 2.73 4.09
C MET A 418 3.17 2.11 4.85
N GLN A 419 3.46 1.40 5.95
CA GLN A 419 2.42 0.84 6.83
C GLN A 419 1.51 1.94 7.42
N GLN A 420 2.09 3.05 7.87
CA GLN A 420 1.33 4.19 8.37
C GLN A 420 0.40 4.78 7.31
N LEU A 421 0.87 4.95 6.07
CA LEU A 421 0.08 5.53 5.00
C LEU A 421 -1.06 4.59 4.54
N ALA A 422 -0.79 3.29 4.48
CA ALA A 422 -1.81 2.27 4.22
C ALA A 422 -2.89 2.29 5.30
N CYS A 423 -2.48 2.24 6.58
CA CYS A 423 -3.39 2.31 7.72
C CYS A 423 -4.23 3.60 7.67
N LEU A 424 -3.62 4.76 7.43
CA LEU A 424 -4.29 6.06 7.44
C LEU A 424 -5.39 6.13 6.38
N THR A 425 -5.12 5.61 5.18
CA THR A 425 -6.07 5.62 4.08
C THR A 425 -7.03 4.42 4.09
N GLY A 426 -6.87 3.46 4.99
CA GLY A 426 -7.62 2.20 5.00
C GLY A 426 -7.25 1.27 3.83
N GLY A 427 -6.07 1.46 3.23
CA GLY A 427 -5.47 0.53 2.29
C GLY A 427 -4.78 -0.65 2.99
N ASN A 428 -4.12 -1.50 2.22
CA ASN A 428 -3.47 -2.70 2.72
C ASN A 428 -1.95 -2.60 2.58
N TYR A 429 -1.21 -3.19 3.51
CA TYR A 429 0.24 -3.35 3.39
C TYR A 429 0.56 -4.85 3.43
N THR A 430 1.20 -5.34 2.38
CA THR A 430 1.69 -6.71 2.28
C THR A 430 3.20 -6.66 2.10
N PHE A 431 3.92 -7.42 2.93
CA PHE A 431 5.36 -7.61 2.78
C PHE A 431 5.65 -9.02 2.25
N ILE A 432 6.59 -9.12 1.33
CA ILE A 432 7.10 -10.38 0.79
C ILE A 432 8.55 -10.50 1.23
N ASN A 433 8.78 -11.32 2.25
CA ASN A 433 10.12 -11.59 2.76
C ASN A 433 10.88 -12.46 1.77
N SER A 434 11.62 -11.80 0.89
CA SER A 434 12.40 -12.44 -0.14
C SER A 434 13.56 -11.58 -0.55
N ASN A 435 14.74 -11.81 0.03
CA ASN A 435 15.99 -11.15 -0.35
C ASN A 435 16.26 -11.11 -1.87
N ARG A 436 15.69 -12.06 -2.63
CA ARG A 436 15.64 -12.06 -4.11
C ARG A 436 14.37 -12.72 -4.60
N LEU A 437 13.56 -12.01 -5.36
CA LEU A 437 12.47 -12.60 -6.14
C LEU A 437 13.08 -13.38 -7.32
N SER A 438 12.78 -14.67 -7.38
CA SER A 438 13.14 -15.60 -8.47
C SER A 438 11.88 -16.26 -9.01
N ALA A 439 11.96 -16.97 -10.13
CA ALA A 439 10.82 -17.65 -10.75
C ALA A 439 10.09 -18.58 -9.77
N GLU A 440 10.84 -19.23 -8.89
CA GLU A 440 10.30 -20.11 -7.84
C GLU A 440 9.52 -19.34 -6.75
N ARG A 441 9.73 -18.02 -6.63
CA ARG A 441 9.04 -17.11 -5.69
C ARG A 441 8.01 -16.19 -6.37
N ALA A 442 7.77 -16.35 -7.67
CA ALA A 442 6.75 -15.60 -8.42
C ALA A 442 5.34 -15.80 -7.87
N GLU A 443 5.09 -16.96 -7.25
CA GLU A 443 3.81 -17.30 -6.62
C GLU A 443 3.46 -16.33 -5.48
N ALA A 444 4.42 -15.98 -4.61
CA ALA A 444 4.17 -15.07 -3.49
C ALA A 444 3.77 -13.66 -3.95
N MET A 445 4.42 -13.16 -5.00
CA MET A 445 4.10 -11.86 -5.60
C MET A 445 2.73 -11.87 -6.29
N THR A 446 2.44 -12.95 -7.03
CA THR A 446 1.14 -13.12 -7.69
C THR A 446 0.03 -13.22 -6.65
N ASP A 447 0.22 -14.02 -5.61
CA ASP A 447 -0.71 -14.19 -4.50
C ASP A 447 -0.99 -12.88 -3.78
N ALA A 448 0.06 -12.12 -3.41
CA ALA A 448 -0.08 -10.82 -2.77
C ALA A 448 -0.93 -9.86 -3.64
N MET A 449 -0.66 -9.84 -4.94
CA MET A 449 -1.40 -9.00 -5.87
C MET A 449 -2.85 -9.45 -6.07
N THR A 450 -3.10 -10.76 -6.17
CA THR A 450 -4.46 -11.32 -6.27
C THR A 450 -5.28 -11.06 -5.02
N ARG A 451 -4.68 -11.23 -3.83
CA ARG A 451 -5.30 -10.89 -2.54
C ARG A 451 -5.69 -9.41 -2.49
N LEU A 452 -4.78 -8.54 -2.90
CA LEU A 452 -5.04 -7.11 -2.98
C LEU A 452 -6.16 -6.79 -3.98
N ARG A 453 -6.15 -7.43 -5.16
CA ARG A 453 -7.19 -7.28 -6.19
C ARG A 453 -8.59 -7.60 -5.66
N TYR A 454 -8.73 -8.66 -4.87
CA TYR A 454 -10.01 -9.02 -4.25
C TYR A 454 -10.42 -8.06 -3.13
N SER A 455 -9.47 -7.34 -2.53
CA SER A 455 -9.78 -6.34 -1.50
C SER A 455 -10.26 -4.98 -2.04
N LEU A 456 -10.20 -4.76 -3.36
CA LEU A 456 -10.46 -3.43 -3.93
C LEU A 456 -11.91 -2.97 -3.70
N SER A 457 -12.88 -3.86 -3.83
CA SER A 457 -14.29 -3.53 -3.57
C SER A 457 -14.67 -3.57 -2.07
N GLY A 458 -13.82 -4.16 -1.25
CA GLY A 458 -13.97 -4.23 0.20
C GLY A 458 -13.21 -5.42 0.77
N HIS A 459 -13.21 -5.58 2.09
CA HIS A 459 -12.64 -6.75 2.77
C HIS A 459 -13.27 -6.94 4.14
N TRP A 460 -13.06 -8.10 4.72
CA TRP A 460 -13.45 -8.41 6.10
C TRP A 460 -12.30 -8.08 7.04
N GLY A 461 -12.63 -7.74 8.28
CA GLY A 461 -11.65 -7.50 9.33
C GLY A 461 -12.11 -8.11 10.64
N LEU A 462 -11.17 -8.72 11.37
CA LEU A 462 -11.42 -9.27 12.69
C LEU A 462 -10.46 -8.65 13.70
N VAL A 463 -11.00 -8.06 14.75
CA VAL A 463 -10.23 -7.35 15.78
C VAL A 463 -9.93 -8.27 16.95
N THR A 464 -8.65 -8.33 17.33
CA THR A 464 -8.18 -9.02 18.53
C THR A 464 -7.38 -8.09 19.42
N GLY A 465 -7.53 -8.25 20.73
CA GLY A 465 -6.68 -7.59 21.71
C GLY A 465 -5.32 -8.27 21.79
N ILE A 466 -4.23 -7.50 21.75
CA ILE A 466 -2.88 -8.00 22.00
C ILE A 466 -2.50 -7.57 23.40
N SER A 467 -2.36 -8.51 24.34
CA SER A 467 -2.14 -8.17 25.75
C SER A 467 -0.82 -7.39 25.95
N GLU A 468 0.19 -7.67 25.13
CA GLU A 468 1.47 -6.98 25.04
C GLU A 468 1.36 -5.50 24.63
N TYR A 469 0.27 -5.09 23.98
CA TYR A 469 0.02 -3.67 23.65
C TYR A 469 -0.50 -2.88 24.86
N THR A 470 -1.10 -3.59 25.82
CA THR A 470 -1.71 -2.98 27.03
C THR A 470 -0.90 -3.23 28.29
N ALA A 471 0.04 -4.17 28.26
CA ALA A 471 0.97 -4.44 29.34
C ALA A 471 1.87 -3.22 29.60
N ASP A 472 2.08 -2.93 30.89
CA ASP A 472 2.99 -1.86 31.31
C ASP A 472 4.44 -2.35 31.20
N PRO A 473 5.28 -1.70 30.38
CA PRO A 473 6.68 -2.11 30.19
C PRO A 473 7.51 -2.00 31.46
N ALA A 474 7.09 -1.23 32.47
CA ALA A 474 7.76 -1.18 33.77
C ALA A 474 7.52 -2.44 34.62
N THR A 475 6.46 -3.20 34.33
CA THR A 475 5.99 -4.31 35.18
C THR A 475 5.85 -5.64 34.45
N SER A 476 5.93 -5.67 33.12
CA SER A 476 5.83 -6.88 32.31
C SER A 476 6.96 -6.99 31.29
N ALA A 477 7.76 -8.06 31.39
CA ALA A 477 8.74 -8.41 30.36
C ALA A 477 8.09 -8.86 29.03
N ALA A 478 6.79 -9.17 29.06
CA ALA A 478 6.01 -9.46 27.86
C ALA A 478 5.48 -8.20 27.18
N ALA A 479 5.59 -7.00 27.79
CA ALA A 479 5.15 -5.79 27.11
C ALA A 479 5.94 -5.59 25.82
N SER A 480 5.23 -5.47 24.71
CA SER A 480 5.83 -4.99 23.47
C SER A 480 6.37 -3.58 23.72
N ALA A 481 7.48 -3.21 23.09
CA ALA A 481 7.94 -1.82 23.07
C ALA A 481 7.08 -0.99 22.12
N LYS A 482 6.86 0.28 22.45
CA LYS A 482 6.38 1.23 21.45
C LYS A 482 7.56 1.67 20.56
N GLY A 483 7.22 2.15 19.37
CA GLY A 483 8.18 2.53 18.33
C GLY A 483 8.91 1.34 17.74
N ASP A 484 8.23 0.22 17.54
CA ASP A 484 8.84 -0.96 16.94
C ASP A 484 7.93 -1.56 15.87
N ASN A 485 8.55 -2.32 14.97
CA ASN A 485 7.91 -3.02 13.88
C ASN A 485 7.85 -4.50 14.21
N TYR A 486 6.63 -5.04 14.26
CA TYR A 486 6.38 -6.41 14.68
C TYR A 486 5.96 -7.27 13.50
N ALA A 487 6.30 -8.54 13.59
CA ALA A 487 5.74 -9.60 12.78
C ALA A 487 4.78 -10.43 13.64
N LEU A 488 3.50 -10.49 13.26
CA LEU A 488 2.48 -11.28 13.93
C LEU A 488 2.37 -12.65 13.28
N GLY A 489 2.59 -13.72 14.05
CA GLY A 489 2.38 -15.09 13.62
C GLY A 489 1.12 -15.70 14.21
N GLY A 490 0.44 -16.53 13.43
CA GLY A 490 -0.79 -17.16 13.87
C GLY A 490 -1.60 -17.78 12.74
N GLN A 491 -2.90 -17.94 12.99
CA GLN A 491 -3.85 -18.43 12.00
C GLN A 491 -5.24 -17.84 12.21
N LEU A 492 -5.95 -17.68 11.10
CA LEU A 492 -7.38 -17.37 11.08
C LEU A 492 -8.13 -18.60 10.60
N THR A 493 -9.05 -19.10 11.42
CA THR A 493 -9.92 -20.22 11.07
C THR A 493 -11.34 -19.73 10.90
N LEU A 494 -11.92 -19.96 9.72
CA LEU A 494 -13.36 -19.90 9.54
C LEU A 494 -13.92 -21.29 9.90
N LYS A 495 -14.68 -21.37 10.99
CA LYS A 495 -15.30 -22.62 11.44
C LYS A 495 -16.34 -23.06 10.43
N LYS A 496 -16.56 -24.37 10.35
CA LYS A 496 -17.69 -24.95 9.63
C LYS A 496 -18.98 -24.29 10.14
N ASP A 497 -19.62 -23.52 9.27
CA ASP A 497 -20.86 -22.84 9.60
C ASP A 497 -21.57 -22.37 8.32
N VAL A 498 -22.33 -21.27 8.41
CA VAL A 498 -23.21 -20.70 7.39
C VAL A 498 -22.53 -20.54 6.03
N VAL A 499 -21.22 -20.28 6.00
CA VAL A 499 -20.48 -19.96 4.78
C VAL A 499 -19.68 -21.16 4.24
N THR A 500 -19.17 -22.04 5.10
CA THR A 500 -18.27 -23.14 4.69
C THR A 500 -18.71 -24.50 5.26
N LYS A 501 -18.51 -25.56 4.47
CA LYS A 501 -18.85 -26.94 4.83
C LYS A 501 -17.80 -27.61 5.72
N THR A 502 -16.59 -27.08 5.73
CA THR A 502 -15.43 -27.55 6.49
C THR A 502 -14.75 -26.38 7.19
N ASP A 503 -14.00 -26.65 8.24
CA ASP A 503 -13.15 -25.62 8.83
C ASP A 503 -12.09 -25.21 7.79
N GLU A 504 -11.92 -23.92 7.59
CA GLU A 504 -10.93 -23.37 6.66
C GLU A 504 -9.91 -22.55 7.42
N ILE A 505 -8.64 -22.85 7.18
CA ILE A 505 -7.52 -22.29 7.93
C ILE A 505 -6.66 -21.46 6.98
N ALA A 506 -6.51 -20.17 7.29
CA ALA A 506 -5.52 -19.30 6.69
C ALA A 506 -4.40 -19.02 7.69
N PRO A 507 -3.27 -19.76 7.61
CA PRO A 507 -2.11 -19.46 8.44
C PRO A 507 -1.39 -18.20 7.95
N PHE A 508 -0.86 -17.44 8.88
CA PHE A 508 0.06 -16.33 8.64
C PHE A 508 1.31 -16.57 9.50
N ILE A 509 2.19 -17.43 8.99
CA ILE A 509 3.35 -17.95 9.72
C ILE A 509 4.61 -17.84 8.85
N PHE A 510 5.77 -17.98 9.50
CA PHE A 510 7.02 -18.24 8.81
C PHE A 510 7.12 -19.74 8.52
N ASP A 511 7.25 -20.12 7.24
CA ASP A 511 7.33 -21.53 6.82
C ASP A 511 8.77 -22.05 6.61
N GLY A 512 9.76 -21.19 6.85
CA GLY A 512 11.18 -21.46 6.61
C GLY A 512 11.73 -20.83 5.32
N ASN A 513 10.86 -20.54 4.34
CA ASN A 513 11.25 -19.99 3.04
C ASN A 513 10.60 -18.64 2.77
N LEU A 514 9.35 -18.47 3.19
CA LEU A 514 8.56 -17.26 3.08
C LEU A 514 8.05 -16.88 4.47
N ASP A 515 8.19 -15.60 4.81
CA ASP A 515 7.53 -15.05 5.97
C ASP A 515 6.13 -14.57 5.61
N GLY A 516 5.14 -15.37 5.99
CA GLY A 516 3.73 -15.02 5.89
C GLY A 516 3.20 -14.33 7.15
N ARG A 517 4.04 -14.03 8.15
CA ARG A 517 3.62 -13.26 9.34
C ARG A 517 3.17 -11.86 8.92
N LEU A 518 2.20 -11.32 9.66
CA LEU A 518 1.62 -10.02 9.33
C LEU A 518 2.45 -8.89 9.92
N PRO A 519 2.99 -7.98 9.09
CA PRO A 519 3.70 -6.80 9.56
C PRO A 519 2.72 -5.84 10.27
N VAL A 520 3.10 -5.35 11.44
CA VAL A 520 2.36 -4.32 12.16
C VAL A 520 3.29 -3.40 12.94
N VAL A 521 3.09 -2.10 12.81
CA VAL A 521 3.82 -1.10 13.61
C VAL A 521 3.06 -0.80 14.89
N ARG A 522 3.79 -0.76 16.01
CA ARG A 522 3.30 -0.10 17.24
C ARG A 522 4.02 1.24 17.38
N PRO A 523 3.43 2.36 16.93
CA PRO A 523 4.13 3.63 16.85
C PRO A 523 4.47 4.23 18.22
N CYS A 524 5.63 4.87 18.32
CA CYS A 524 5.95 5.78 19.42
C CYS A 524 5.29 7.15 19.19
N GLN A 525 5.06 7.88 20.27
CA GLN A 525 4.50 9.25 20.22
C GLN A 525 5.47 10.28 20.77
N VAL A 526 6.28 9.90 21.76
CA VAL A 526 7.26 10.74 22.42
C VAL A 526 8.55 9.96 22.61
N ASP A 527 9.68 10.66 22.75
CA ASP A 527 10.97 10.00 23.01
C ASP A 527 10.92 9.05 24.21
N ALA A 528 10.17 9.38 25.26
CA ALA A 528 10.01 8.52 26.44
C ALA A 528 9.39 7.13 26.13
N ASP A 529 8.69 6.98 25.01
CA ASP A 529 8.18 5.67 24.57
C ASP A 529 9.31 4.73 24.12
N CYS A 530 10.50 5.25 23.83
CA CYS A 530 11.67 4.49 23.36
C CYS A 530 12.56 3.96 24.49
N GLY A 531 12.06 3.95 25.72
CA GLY A 531 12.73 3.34 26.86
C GLY A 531 13.75 4.24 27.57
N THR A 532 14.57 3.61 28.42
CA THR A 532 15.51 4.29 29.31
C THR A 532 16.72 4.82 28.53
N GLY A 533 16.96 6.14 28.62
CA GLY A 533 18.02 6.83 27.88
C GLY A 533 17.54 7.55 26.61
N ALA A 534 16.25 7.49 26.32
CA ALA A 534 15.66 8.18 25.18
C ALA A 534 15.67 9.72 25.33
N GLY A 535 15.77 10.43 24.20
CA GLY A 535 15.73 11.89 24.14
C GLY A 535 17.09 12.60 24.17
N ALA A 536 18.21 11.90 24.40
CA ALA A 536 19.55 12.47 24.19
C ALA A 536 19.75 12.82 22.70
N VAL A 537 20.50 13.91 22.36
CA VAL A 537 20.64 14.42 20.97
C VAL A 537 20.99 13.34 19.94
N CYS A 538 21.85 12.40 20.32
CA CYS A 538 22.24 11.26 19.51
C CYS A 538 21.75 9.91 20.04
N GLY A 539 20.96 9.91 21.11
CA GLY A 539 20.37 8.69 21.66
C GLY A 539 19.12 8.27 20.89
N ILE A 540 18.57 7.11 21.26
CA ILE A 540 17.33 6.60 20.68
C ILE A 540 16.19 7.60 20.94
N ARG A 541 15.41 7.89 19.89
CA ARG A 541 14.33 8.86 19.89
C ARG A 541 13.14 8.30 19.14
N CYS A 542 11.98 8.91 19.39
CA CYS A 542 10.83 8.62 18.56
C CYS A 542 10.99 9.37 17.23
N ASP A 543 11.30 8.64 16.17
CA ASP A 543 11.49 9.21 14.85
C ASP A 543 10.18 9.87 14.37
N PRO A 544 10.19 11.15 13.99
CA PRO A 544 8.98 11.88 13.66
C PRO A 544 8.27 11.32 12.42
N GLU A 545 8.97 10.68 11.49
CA GLU A 545 8.42 10.14 10.25
C GLU A 545 7.88 8.71 10.43
N SER A 546 8.79 7.78 10.72
CA SER A 546 8.53 6.35 10.84
C SER A 546 7.78 5.99 12.12
N LYS A 547 7.74 6.89 13.13
CA LYS A 547 7.21 6.61 14.47
C LYS A 547 7.82 5.37 15.08
N LEU A 548 9.06 5.04 14.68
CA LEU A 548 9.87 4.00 15.27
C LEU A 548 10.88 4.63 16.22
N CYS A 549 11.34 3.83 17.18
CA CYS A 549 12.40 4.17 18.10
C CYS A 549 13.73 3.86 17.42
N ALA A 550 14.38 4.91 16.92
CA ALA A 550 15.65 4.81 16.21
C ALA A 550 16.66 5.78 16.80
N ALA A 551 17.94 5.42 16.69
CA ALA A 551 19.01 6.41 16.85
C ALA A 551 19.04 7.31 15.61
N PRO A 552 19.40 8.60 15.73
CA PRO A 552 19.68 9.44 14.57
C PRO A 552 20.72 8.80 13.65
N ALA A 553 20.59 9.06 12.34
CA ALA A 553 21.54 8.57 11.35
C ALA A 553 22.97 9.00 11.70
N GLN A 554 23.95 8.13 11.43
CA GLN A 554 25.35 8.49 11.62
C GLN A 554 25.70 9.72 10.78
N GLY A 555 26.40 10.68 11.38
CA GLY A 555 26.72 11.95 10.72
C GLY A 555 25.64 13.02 10.87
N SER A 556 24.47 12.71 11.45
CA SER A 556 23.44 13.73 11.71
C SER A 556 23.97 14.83 12.63
N PRO A 557 23.73 16.13 12.32
CA PRO A 557 24.24 17.22 13.14
C PRO A 557 23.63 17.20 14.54
N CYS A 558 24.48 17.34 15.56
CA CYS A 558 24.08 17.29 16.97
C CYS A 558 24.49 18.53 17.76
N GLY A 559 24.82 19.61 17.05
CA GLY A 559 25.31 20.87 17.57
C GLY A 559 26.12 21.61 16.51
N VAL A 560 26.68 22.76 16.86
CA VAL A 560 27.54 23.52 15.94
C VAL A 560 28.87 22.76 15.76
N GLY A 561 29.09 22.20 14.57
CA GLY A 561 30.33 21.49 14.21
C GLY A 561 30.47 20.07 14.78
N ASN A 562 29.37 19.49 15.27
CA ASN A 562 29.34 18.15 15.85
C ASN A 562 28.34 17.26 15.11
N VAL A 563 28.60 15.95 15.08
CA VAL A 563 27.73 14.96 14.44
C VAL A 563 27.45 13.77 15.37
N CYS A 564 26.33 13.07 15.16
CA CYS A 564 25.96 11.87 15.89
C CYS A 564 26.71 10.65 15.37
N CYS A 565 27.46 9.98 16.24
CA CYS A 565 28.20 8.77 15.93
C CYS A 565 28.03 7.74 17.05
N ALA A 566 27.58 6.54 16.69
CA ALA A 566 27.37 5.43 17.62
C ALA A 566 26.58 5.85 18.90
N GLY A 567 25.53 6.65 18.74
CA GLY A 567 24.70 7.10 19.85
C GLY A 567 25.20 8.34 20.62
N ALA A 568 26.36 8.89 20.25
CA ALA A 568 26.99 10.02 20.94
C ALA A 568 27.20 11.22 20.01
N CYS A 569 27.11 12.43 20.56
CA CYS A 569 27.44 13.65 19.83
C CYS A 569 28.95 13.88 19.89
N VAL A 570 29.64 13.72 18.76
CA VAL A 570 31.10 13.85 18.67
C VAL A 570 31.49 15.14 17.94
N ALA A 571 32.62 15.73 18.35
CA ALA A 571 33.16 16.92 17.70
C ALA A 571 33.84 16.56 16.37
N GLY A 572 33.53 17.31 15.32
CA GLY A 572 34.03 17.08 13.97
C GLY A 572 32.92 16.79 12.96
N PRO A 573 33.19 16.93 11.65
CA PRO A 573 32.18 16.75 10.61
C PRO A 573 31.93 15.28 10.22
N VAL A 574 32.72 14.33 10.72
CA VAL A 574 32.68 12.93 10.26
C VAL A 574 32.70 11.97 11.45
N CYS A 575 31.91 10.90 11.35
CA CYS A 575 32.00 9.76 12.25
C CYS A 575 33.25 8.95 11.97
N VAL A 576 34.23 9.05 12.86
CA VAL A 576 35.36 8.12 12.89
C VAL A 576 34.97 7.01 13.83
N ASP A 577 34.52 5.86 13.31
CA ASP A 577 34.30 4.67 14.13
C ASP A 577 35.66 4.19 14.68
N PRO A 578 35.91 4.29 16.01
CA PRO A 578 37.18 3.86 16.57
C PRO A 578 37.32 2.32 16.56
N ALA A 579 36.25 1.57 16.27
CA ALA A 579 36.26 0.12 16.16
C ALA A 579 36.35 -0.41 14.71
N ASP A 580 36.28 0.44 13.68
CA ASP A 580 36.64 0.04 12.32
C ASP A 580 38.16 0.22 12.14
N PRO A 581 38.96 -0.87 12.02
CA PRO A 581 40.40 -0.80 11.78
C PRO A 581 40.77 -0.18 10.41
N ARG A 582 39.81 0.42 9.70
CA ARG A 582 39.96 1.12 8.42
C ARG A 582 39.74 2.63 8.51
N SER A 583 39.55 3.20 9.70
CA SER A 583 39.71 4.64 9.89
C SER A 583 41.21 5.01 9.79
N CYS A 584 41.67 5.32 8.58
CA CYS A 584 42.97 5.97 8.40
C CYS A 584 42.91 7.43 8.90
N PRO A 585 44.00 7.95 9.50
CA PRO A 585 44.21 9.40 9.62
C PRO A 585 44.27 10.10 8.26
#